data_AF-A0AA96V5G7-F1
#
_entry.id   AF-A0AA96V5G7-F1
#
_cell.length_a   1.000
_cell.length_b   1.000
_cell.length_c   1.000
_cell.angle_alpha   90.00
_cell.angle_beta   90.00
_cell.angle_gamma   90.00
#
_symmetry.space_group_name_H-M   'P 1'
#
loop_
_entity.id
_entity.type
_entity.pdbx_description
1 polymer ?
#
loop_
_entity_poly.entity_id
_entity_poly.type
_entity_poly.pdbx_seq_one_letter_code
_entity_poly.pdbx_strand_id
1 'polypeptide(L)' 'MDEKEKHLLLLQDKMEKMNEDDLYKFVSENYPEAGWCGKKKLVVRKILTFERARIYGDKSPLSPE' A
#
# COMPACT_ATOMS: atom_id res chain seq x y z
N MET A 1 9.57 7.91 16.90
CA MET A 1 8.84 7.61 15.64
C MET A 1 7.56 6.91 16.05
N ASP A 2 6.41 7.38 15.58
CA ASP A 2 5.10 6.74 15.84
C ASP A 2 5.12 5.29 15.30
N GLU A 3 4.50 4.35 16.03
CA GLU A 3 4.41 2.94 15.60
C GLU A 3 3.68 2.82 14.26
N LYS A 4 2.69 3.67 14.01
CA LYS A 4 1.95 3.73 12.74
C LYS A 4 2.85 4.14 11.58
N GLU A 5 3.69 5.15 11.79
CA GLU A 5 4.65 5.61 10.77
C GLU A 5 5.72 4.56 10.51
N LYS A 6 6.21 3.89 11.57
CA LYS A 6 7.17 2.79 11.44
C LYS A 6 6.59 1.63 10.61
N HIS A 7 5.32 1.30 10.80
CA HIS A 7 4.64 0.27 10.01
C HIS A 7 4.58 0.63 8.53
N LEU A 8 4.21 1.87 8.18
CA LEU A 8 4.15 2.32 6.79
C LEU A 8 5.54 2.28 6.11
N LEU A 9 6.60 2.67 6.84
CA LEU A 9 7.97 2.62 6.32
C LEU A 9 8.44 1.17 6.08
N LEU A 10 8.15 0.25 6.99
CA LEU A 10 8.48 -1.17 6.82
C LEU A 10 7.70 -1.80 5.65
N LEU A 11 6.43 -1.43 5.49
CA LEU A 11 5.62 -1.87 4.37
C LEU A 11 6.18 -1.36 3.04
N GLN A 12 6.57 -0.08 2.98
CA GLN A 12 7.19 0.49 1.79
C GLN A 12 8.48 -0.25 1.43
N ASP A 13 9.40 -0.40 2.38
CA ASP A 13 10.70 -1.05 2.18
C ASP A 13 10.53 -2.51 1.73
N LYS A 14 9.59 -3.24 2.34
CA LYS A 14 9.24 -4.61 1.93
C LYS A 14 8.79 -4.66 0.47
N MET A 15 7.86 -3.79 0.06
CA MET A 15 7.34 -3.79 -1.30
C MET A 15 8.36 -3.31 -2.35
N GLU A 16 9.24 -2.38 -1.99
CA GLU A 16 10.31 -1.90 -2.86
C GLU A 16 11.39 -2.97 -3.11
N LYS A 17 11.65 -3.84 -2.13
CA LYS A 17 12.61 -4.95 -2.25
C LYS A 17 12.09 -6.19 -2.99
N MET A 18 10.77 -6.37 -3.08
CA MET A 18 10.16 -7.48 -3.83
C MET A 18 10.39 -7.34 -5.34
N ASN A 19 10.48 -8.45 -6.08
CA ASN A 19 10.32 -8.39 -7.54
C ASN A 19 8.85 -8.14 -7.92
N GLU A 20 8.55 -7.93 -9.20
CA GLU A 20 7.19 -7.61 -9.63
C GLU A 20 6.20 -8.76 -9.39
N ASP A 21 6.61 -10.02 -9.60
CA ASP A 21 5.75 -11.19 -9.42
C ASP A 21 5.38 -11.41 -7.93
N ASP A 22 6.35 -11.29 -7.04
CA ASP A 22 6.15 -11.40 -5.60
C ASP A 22 5.29 -10.25 -5.08
N LEU A 23 5.50 -9.04 -5.60
CA LEU A 23 4.66 -7.89 -5.25
C LEU A 23 3.24 -8.10 -5.76
N TYR A 24 3.05 -8.64 -6.96
CA TYR A 24 1.73 -8.91 -7.53
C TYR A 24 0.95 -9.89 -6.65
N LYS A 25 1.57 -11.01 -6.25
CA LYS A 25 0.96 -11.98 -5.33
C LYS A 25 0.64 -11.34 -3.99
N PHE A 26 1.61 -10.65 -3.40
CA PHE A 26 1.45 -9.98 -2.11
C PHE A 26 0.26 -9.01 -2.12
N VAL A 27 0.17 -8.15 -3.15
CA VAL A 27 -0.92 -7.18 -3.28
C VAL A 27 -2.26 -7.86 -3.50
N SER A 28 -2.30 -8.91 -4.33
CA SER A 28 -3.54 -9.64 -4.63
C SER A 28 -4.10 -10.37 -3.39
N GLU A 29 -3.23 -10.91 -2.54
CA GLU A 29 -3.61 -11.64 -1.33
C GLU A 29 -3.96 -10.71 -0.15
N ASN A 30 -3.24 -9.61 0.02
CA ASN A 30 -3.33 -8.77 1.23
C ASN A 30 -4.16 -7.49 1.01
N TYR A 31 -4.25 -7.02 -0.23
CA TYR A 31 -4.93 -5.77 -0.58
C TYR A 31 -5.84 -5.97 -1.81
N PRO A 32 -6.80 -6.92 -1.78
CA PRO A 32 -7.67 -7.19 -2.92
C PRO A 32 -8.52 -5.97 -3.32
N GLU A 33 -8.88 -5.11 -2.36
CA GLU A 33 -9.63 -3.86 -2.60
C GLU A 33 -8.81 -2.78 -3.31
N ALA A 34 -7.50 -2.70 -3.03
CA ALA A 34 -6.62 -1.78 -3.72
C ALA A 34 -6.20 -2.35 -5.09
N GLY A 35 -5.90 -3.64 -5.16
CA GLY A 35 -5.55 -4.35 -6.38
C GLY A 35 -4.24 -3.89 -7.03
N TRP A 36 -3.79 -4.64 -8.04
CA TRP A 36 -2.63 -4.28 -8.86
C TRP A 36 -3.00 -3.25 -9.93
N CYS A 37 -2.15 -2.23 -10.11
CA CYS A 37 -2.33 -1.26 -11.19
C CYS A 37 -1.00 -0.75 -11.77
N GLY A 38 -0.77 -1.04 -13.06
CA GLY A 38 0.33 -0.47 -13.82
C GLY A 38 1.72 -0.84 -13.28
N LYS A 39 2.61 0.15 -13.22
CA LYS A 39 4.01 -0.03 -12.81
C LYS A 39 4.12 -0.21 -11.29
N LYS A 40 5.08 -1.02 -10.86
CA LYS A 40 5.43 -1.26 -9.44
C LYS A 40 5.36 -0.01 -8.55
N LYS A 41 6.00 1.10 -8.94
CA LYS A 41 6.01 2.35 -8.16
C LYS A 41 4.61 2.91 -7.88
N LEU A 42 3.69 2.79 -8.84
CA LEU A 42 2.29 3.24 -8.67
C LEU A 42 1.54 2.32 -7.71
N VAL A 43 1.76 1.01 -7.83
CA VAL A 43 1.19 0.01 -6.92
C VAL A 43 1.63 0.28 -5.49
N VAL A 44 2.94 0.40 -5.23
CA VAL A 44 3.48 0.71 -3.89
C VAL A 44 2.84 1.96 -3.31
N ARG A 45 2.76 3.05 -4.09
CA ARG A 45 2.13 4.29 -3.64
C ARG A 45 0.65 4.10 -3.29
N LYS A 46 -0.12 3.40 -4.14
CA LYS A 46 -1.54 3.14 -3.93
C LYS A 46 -1.77 2.35 -2.63
N ILE A 47 -0.99 1.30 -2.42
CA ILE A 47 -1.09 0.45 -1.24
C ILE A 47 -0.74 1.23 0.03
N LEU A 48 0.32 2.05 0.01
CA LEU A 48 0.66 2.90 1.15
C LEU A 48 -0.42 3.95 1.45
N THR A 49 -1.05 4.53 0.42
CA THR A 49 -2.18 5.45 0.62
C THR A 49 -3.38 4.74 1.25
N PHE A 50 -3.72 3.54 0.76
CA PHE A 50 -4.78 2.72 1.31
C PHE A 50 -4.51 2.34 2.77
N GLU A 51 -3.30 1.87 3.06
CA GLU A 51 -2.91 1.45 4.41
C GLU A 51 -2.87 2.62 5.38
N ARG A 52 -2.41 3.80 4.93
CA ARG A 52 -2.46 5.03 5.72
C ARG A 52 -3.90 5.40 6.06
N ALA A 53 -4.81 5.40 5.09
CA ALA A 53 -6.23 5.65 5.32
C ALA A 53 -6.81 4.68 6.37
N ARG A 54 -6.47 3.39 6.27
CA ARG A 54 -6.92 2.34 7.22
C ARG A 54 -6.43 2.58 8.65
N ILE A 55 -5.16 2.97 8.84
CA ILE A 55 -4.54 3.08 10.17
C ILE A 55 -4.85 4.42 10.85
N TYR A 56 -5.01 5.49 10.06
CA TYR A 56 -5.29 6.83 10.58
C TYR A 56 -6.79 7.15 10.62
N GLY A 57 -7.63 6.32 9.99
CA GLY A 57 -9.06 6.60 9.85
C GLY A 57 -9.33 7.77 8.89
N ASP A 58 -8.32 8.20 8.13
CA ASP A 58 -8.48 9.21 7.09
C ASP A 58 -9.38 8.63 6.01
N LYS A 59 -10.47 9.32 5.69
CA LYS A 59 -11.29 8.97 4.52
C LYS A 59 -10.35 8.91 3.32
N SER A 60 -10.30 7.75 2.67
CA SER A 60 -9.53 7.54 1.44
C SER A 60 -9.73 8.75 0.51
N PRO A 61 -8.66 9.36 -0.05
CA PRO A 61 -8.80 10.47 -1.01
C PRO A 61 -9.51 10.06 -2.32
N LEU A 62 -9.99 8.81 -2.40
CA LEU A 62 -10.80 8.28 -3.50
C LEU A 62 -12.31 8.30 -3.20
N SER A 63 -12.78 8.89 -2.09
CA SER A 63 -14.18 9.27 -1.94
C SER A 63 -14.39 10.71 -2.43
N PRO A 64 -15.00 10.93 -3.60
CA PRO A 64 -15.53 12.25 -3.93
C PRO A 64 -16.71 12.54 -3.01
N GLU A 65 -16.72 13.72 -2.40
CA GLU A 65 -17.93 14.32 -1.83
C GLU A 65 -18.98 14.62 -2.92
#